data_AF-A0A2M7D3J7-F1
#
_entry.id   AF-A0A2M7D3J7-F1
#
_cell.length_a   1.000
_cell.length_b   1.000
_cell.length_c   1.000
_cell.angle_alpha   90.00
_cell.angle_beta   90.00
_cell.angle_gamma   90.00
#
_symmetry.space_group_name_H-M   'P 1'
#
loop_
_entity.id
_entity.type
_entity.pdbx_description
1 polymer ?
#
loop_
_entity_poly.entity_id
_entity_poly.type
_entity_poly.pdbx_seq_one_letter_code
_entity_poly.pdbx_strand_id
1 'polypeptide(L)'
;MQAALAFQLAVRAALNQTADAIDLVRAARTQAADLLKRLADTETTVAKAAQAVIDASDAIESRLHNPKAEVVYDILSFPGGAQLYSQLSPLYAFALQSDRPPPQGQREVFAEQSAELQRLLGETDQLRQGPITALEAALQTAHIPRLILPEKK
;
A
#
# COMPACT_ATOMS: atom_id res chain seq x y z
N MET A 1 25.59 -19.39 2.09
CA MET A 1 24.89 -19.21 0.79
C MET A 1 23.37 -19.32 0.94
N GLN A 2 22.79 -20.46 1.37
CA GLN A 2 21.33 -20.65 1.39
C GLN A 2 20.58 -19.65 2.31
N ALA A 3 21.12 -19.34 3.48
CA ALA A 3 20.52 -18.36 4.41
C ALA A 3 20.58 -16.91 3.89
N ALA A 4 21.64 -16.53 3.16
CA ALA A 4 21.75 -15.20 2.57
C ALA A 4 20.74 -15.01 1.43
N LEU A 5 20.65 -16.00 0.54
CA LEU A 5 19.67 -16.02 -0.54
C LEU A 5 18.23 -15.98 -0.01
N ALA A 6 17.92 -16.77 1.02
CA ALA A 6 16.59 -16.77 1.63
C ALA A 6 16.20 -15.37 2.16
N PHE A 7 17.14 -14.68 2.82
CA PHE A 7 16.92 -13.33 3.30
C PHE A 7 16.72 -12.33 2.14
N GLN A 8 17.56 -12.37 1.11
CA GLN A 8 17.42 -11.52 -0.08
C GLN A 8 16.05 -11.69 -0.75
N LEU A 9 15.60 -12.93 -0.92
CA LEU A 9 14.29 -13.25 -1.50
C LEU A 9 13.14 -12.73 -0.62
N ALA A 10 13.26 -12.87 0.71
CA ALA A 10 12.24 -12.38 1.64
C ALA A 10 12.11 -10.85 1.60
N VAL A 11 13.23 -10.12 1.62
CA VAL A 11 13.19 -8.64 1.54
C VAL A 11 12.66 -8.18 0.18
N ARG A 12 13.05 -8.86 -0.91
CA ARG A 12 12.49 -8.57 -2.25
C ARG A 12 10.99 -8.80 -2.30
N ALA A 13 10.51 -9.90 -1.73
CA ALA A 13 9.07 -10.19 -1.66
C ALA A 13 8.33 -9.09 -0.88
N ALA A 14 8.88 -8.66 0.27
CA ALA A 14 8.30 -7.57 1.06
C ALA A 14 8.23 -6.24 0.28
N LEU A 15 9.25 -5.89 -0.50
CA LEU A 15 9.24 -4.72 -1.38
C LEU A 15 8.17 -4.83 -2.47
N ASN A 16 8.06 -5.99 -3.12
CA ASN A 16 7.04 -6.22 -4.14
C ASN A 16 5.63 -6.11 -3.55
N GLN A 17 5.39 -6.75 -2.41
CA GLN A 17 4.11 -6.68 -1.70
C GLN A 17 3.75 -5.24 -1.29
N THR A 18 4.75 -4.46 -0.86
CA THR A 18 4.55 -3.04 -0.54
C THR A 18 4.16 -2.25 -1.79
N ALA A 19 4.83 -2.47 -2.92
CA ALA A 19 4.52 -1.81 -4.19
C ALA A 19 3.13 -2.20 -4.72
N ASP A 20 2.78 -3.49 -4.73
CA ASP A 20 1.47 -3.96 -5.20
C ASP A 20 0.33 -3.40 -4.31
N ALA A 21 0.56 -3.24 -3.00
CA ALA A 21 -0.39 -2.59 -2.10
C ALA A 21 -0.56 -1.09 -2.40
N ILE A 22 0.54 -0.37 -2.66
CA ILE A 22 0.52 1.05 -3.06
C ILE A 22 -0.26 1.22 -4.38
N ASP A 23 -0.02 0.36 -5.36
CA ASP A 23 -0.71 0.42 -6.66
C ASP A 23 -2.22 0.22 -6.49
N LEU A 24 -2.64 -0.71 -5.64
CA LEU A 24 -4.05 -0.93 -5.35
C LEU A 24 -4.72 0.29 -4.72
N VAL A 25 -4.15 0.83 -3.64
CA VAL A 25 -4.76 1.96 -2.91
C VAL A 25 -4.82 3.21 -3.80
N ARG A 26 -3.80 3.43 -4.64
CA ARG A 26 -3.80 4.52 -5.63
C ARG A 26 -4.88 4.33 -6.68
N ALA A 27 -4.99 3.13 -7.27
CA ALA A 27 -6.00 2.85 -8.29
C ALA A 27 -7.42 3.02 -7.75
N ALA A 28 -7.67 2.55 -6.52
CA ALA A 28 -8.95 2.72 -5.84
C ALA A 28 -9.26 4.18 -5.55
N ARG A 29 -8.30 4.92 -4.95
CA ARG A 29 -8.43 6.35 -4.65
C ARG A 29 -8.71 7.18 -5.89
N THR A 30 -7.95 6.98 -6.97
CA THR A 30 -8.12 7.75 -8.22
C THR A 30 -9.50 7.54 -8.83
N GLN A 31 -9.98 6.29 -8.90
CA GLN A 31 -11.30 6.01 -9.46
C GLN A 31 -12.43 6.51 -8.55
N ALA A 32 -12.31 6.34 -7.24
CA ALA A 32 -13.26 6.87 -6.27
C ALA A 32 -13.34 8.41 -6.35
N ALA A 33 -12.20 9.10 -6.49
CA ALA A 33 -12.16 10.55 -6.65
C ALA A 33 -12.83 11.02 -7.94
N ASP A 34 -12.64 10.31 -9.06
CA ASP A 34 -13.35 10.63 -10.31
C ASP A 34 -14.86 10.46 -10.17
N LEU A 35 -15.30 9.35 -9.56
CA LEU A 35 -16.71 9.09 -9.28
C LEU A 35 -17.31 10.17 -8.38
N LEU A 36 -16.62 10.52 -7.29
CA LEU A 36 -17.06 11.57 -6.38
C LEU A 36 -17.24 12.91 -7.11
N LYS A 37 -16.27 13.30 -7.94
CA LYS A 37 -16.34 14.55 -8.71
C LYS A 37 -17.52 14.57 -9.69
N ARG A 38 -17.86 13.43 -10.29
CA ARG A 38 -18.90 13.34 -11.34
C ARG A 38 -20.30 13.16 -10.77
N LEU A 39 -20.42 12.59 -9.57
CA LEU A 39 -21.68 12.07 -9.05
C LEU A 39 -22.08 12.67 -7.70
N ALA A 40 -21.30 13.60 -7.14
CA ALA A 40 -21.56 14.22 -5.83
C ALA A 40 -23.00 14.73 -5.68
N ASP A 41 -23.55 15.34 -6.74
CA ASP A 41 -24.86 15.99 -6.70
C ASP A 41 -26.01 15.08 -7.13
N THR A 42 -25.73 13.96 -7.79
CA THR A 42 -26.74 13.06 -8.37
C THR A 42 -26.89 11.75 -7.61
N GLU A 43 -25.78 11.14 -7.19
CA GLU A 43 -25.75 9.81 -6.55
C GLU A 43 -25.07 9.89 -5.18
N THR A 44 -25.77 10.48 -4.20
CA THR A 44 -25.23 10.73 -2.86
C THR A 44 -24.72 9.46 -2.15
N THR A 45 -25.32 8.30 -2.41
CA THR A 45 -24.86 7.00 -1.88
C THR A 45 -23.50 6.61 -2.47
N VAL A 46 -23.33 6.75 -3.79
CA VAL A 46 -22.06 6.48 -4.48
C VAL A 46 -20.99 7.46 -3.99
N ALA A 47 -21.33 8.74 -3.88
CA ALA A 47 -20.44 9.78 -3.39
C ALA A 47 -19.90 9.48 -1.97
N LYS A 48 -20.78 9.08 -1.04
CA LYS A 48 -20.38 8.69 0.32
C LYS A 48 -19.47 7.46 0.34
N ALA A 49 -19.81 6.43 -0.45
CA ALA A 49 -18.99 5.23 -0.55
C ALA A 49 -17.61 5.53 -1.18
N ALA A 50 -17.57 6.40 -2.19
CA ALA A 50 -16.33 6.85 -2.81
C ALA A 50 -15.44 7.62 -1.82
N GLN A 51 -16.01 8.53 -1.01
CA GLN A 51 -15.24 9.24 0.01
C GLN A 51 -14.63 8.27 1.04
N ALA A 52 -15.38 7.25 1.48
CA ALA A 52 -14.86 6.24 2.40
C ALA A 52 -13.67 5.46 1.81
N VAL A 53 -13.69 5.16 0.51
CA VAL A 53 -12.57 4.52 -0.20
C VAL A 53 -11.37 5.45 -0.26
N ILE A 54 -11.57 6.75 -0.54
CA ILE A 54 -10.50 7.76 -0.59
C ILE A 54 -9.81 7.85 0.77
N ASP A 55 -10.58 8.07 1.84
CA ASP A 55 -10.05 8.26 3.20
C ASP A 55 -9.26 7.04 3.68
N ALA A 56 -9.80 5.83 3.44
CA ALA A 56 -9.12 4.59 3.79
C ALA A 56 -7.84 4.36 2.95
N SER A 57 -7.88 4.70 1.66
CA SER A 57 -6.71 4.59 0.78
C SER A 57 -5.60 5.55 1.18
N ASP A 58 -5.93 6.80 1.52
CA ASP A 58 -4.96 7.81 1.99
C ASP A 58 -4.32 7.40 3.33
N ALA A 59 -5.13 6.86 4.25
CA ALA A 59 -4.63 6.37 5.54
C ALA A 59 -3.62 5.22 5.36
N ILE A 60 -3.88 4.28 4.44
CA ILE A 60 -2.97 3.16 4.14
C ILE A 60 -1.74 3.63 3.36
N GLU A 61 -1.92 4.42 2.28
CA GLU A 61 -0.83 4.88 1.42
C GLU A 61 0.23 5.65 2.23
N SER A 62 -0.21 6.52 3.14
CA SER A 62 0.68 7.35 3.97
C SER A 62 1.61 6.56 4.89
N ARG A 63 1.29 5.29 5.19
CA ARG A 63 2.09 4.38 6.00
C ARG A 63 2.95 3.43 5.17
N LEU A 64 2.48 3.07 3.97
CA LEU A 64 3.25 2.28 3.01
C LEU A 64 4.41 3.10 2.42
N HIS A 65 4.14 4.34 2.02
CA HIS A 65 5.15 5.28 1.55
C HIS A 65 4.75 6.74 1.84
N ASN A 66 5.64 7.70 1.61
CA ASN A 66 5.27 9.11 1.69
C ASN A 66 4.84 9.68 0.32
N PRO A 67 3.53 9.85 0.03
CA PRO A 67 3.04 10.37 -1.26
C PRO A 67 3.39 11.81 -1.56
N LYS A 68 3.84 12.56 -0.56
CA LYS A 68 4.23 13.97 -0.69
C LYS A 68 5.73 14.15 -0.83
N ALA A 69 6.51 13.07 -0.82
CA ALA A 69 7.94 13.15 -1.06
C ALA A 69 8.19 13.39 -2.55
N GLU A 70 8.76 14.55 -2.90
CA GLU A 70 9.13 14.89 -4.27
C GLU A 70 10.59 14.50 -4.55
N VAL A 71 11.44 14.55 -3.52
CA VAL A 71 12.85 14.15 -3.59
C VAL A 71 13.23 13.14 -2.50
N VAL A 72 14.33 12.41 -2.67
CA VAL A 72 14.79 11.36 -1.74
C VAL A 72 15.03 11.86 -0.32
N TYR A 73 15.34 13.15 -0.14
CA TYR A 73 15.53 13.73 1.20
C TYR A 73 14.21 13.99 1.94
N ASP A 74 13.10 14.13 1.21
CA ASP A 74 11.79 14.42 1.78
C ASP A 74 11.24 13.26 2.61
N ILE A 75 11.77 12.06 2.40
CA ILE A 75 11.34 10.83 3.09
C ILE A 75 11.47 10.97 4.62
N LEU A 76 12.39 11.81 5.11
CA LEU A 76 12.58 12.08 6.54
C LEU A 76 11.85 13.33 7.05
N SER A 77 11.35 14.17 6.16
CA SER A 77 10.89 15.53 6.48
C SER A 77 9.43 15.59 6.94
N PHE A 78 8.66 14.51 6.80
CA PHE A 78 7.23 14.49 7.12
C PHE A 78 6.93 13.71 8.43
N PRO A 79 5.86 14.09 9.17
CA PRO A 79 5.41 13.35 10.34
C PRO A 79 5.20 11.86 10.00
N GLY A 80 5.76 10.96 10.81
CA GLY A 80 5.76 9.52 10.57
C GLY A 80 7.10 8.95 10.08
N GLY A 81 8.08 9.80 9.76
CA GLY A 81 9.44 9.39 9.39
C GLY A 81 9.50 8.63 8.07
N ALA A 82 10.58 7.87 7.87
CA ALA A 82 10.71 7.01 6.69
C ALA A 82 9.61 5.96 6.71
N GLN A 83 8.72 5.98 5.72
CA GLN A 83 7.63 5.02 5.60
C GLN A 83 8.13 3.64 5.15
N LEU A 84 7.29 2.61 5.26
CA LEU A 84 7.72 1.20 5.18
C LEU A 84 8.58 0.87 3.94
N TYR A 85 8.21 1.35 2.76
CA TYR A 85 9.00 1.15 1.54
C TYR A 85 10.45 1.68 1.67
N SER A 86 10.61 2.85 2.26
CA SER A 86 11.90 3.50 2.46
C SER A 86 12.72 2.86 3.59
N GLN A 87 12.07 2.17 4.53
CA GLN A 87 12.76 1.39 5.55
C GLN A 87 13.24 0.02 5.03
N LEU A 88 12.48 -0.61 4.13
CA LEU A 88 12.82 -1.90 3.51
C LEU A 88 13.92 -1.77 2.45
N SER A 89 13.96 -0.65 1.72
CA SER A 89 14.88 -0.45 0.59
C SER A 89 16.38 -0.57 0.98
N PRO A 90 16.86 0.04 2.08
CA PRO A 90 18.25 -0.14 2.53
C PRO A 90 18.59 -1.58 2.91
N LEU A 91 17.67 -2.30 3.55
CA LEU A 91 17.89 -3.71 3.90
C LEU A 91 18.11 -4.56 2.65
N TYR A 92 17.35 -4.31 1.59
CA TYR A 92 17.55 -4.99 0.32
C TYR A 92 18.91 -4.67 -0.29
N ALA A 93 19.28 -3.39 -0.31
CA ALA A 93 20.58 -2.95 -0.83
C ALA A 93 21.75 -3.59 -0.07
N PHE A 94 21.67 -3.69 1.26
CA PHE A 94 22.69 -4.37 2.06
C PHE A 94 22.69 -5.88 1.86
N ALA A 95 21.52 -6.51 1.72
CA ALA A 95 21.41 -7.93 1.47
C ALA A 95 22.08 -8.34 0.15
N LEU A 96 22.04 -7.50 -0.88
CA LEU A 96 22.68 -7.74 -2.18
C LEU A 96 24.21 -7.64 -2.14
N GLN A 97 24.80 -6.99 -1.14
CA GLN A 97 26.24 -6.74 -1.08
C GLN A 97 27.04 -7.90 -0.44
N SER A 98 26.39 -8.95 0.04
CA SER A 98 27.05 -10.03 0.79
C SER A 98 26.38 -11.39 0.60
N ASP A 99 27.20 -12.42 0.36
CA ASP A 99 26.79 -13.83 0.38
C ASP A 99 26.81 -14.46 1.78
N ARG A 100 27.22 -13.69 2.79
CA ARG A 100 27.21 -14.10 4.19
C ARG A 100 25.80 -13.95 4.78
N PRO A 101 25.43 -14.78 5.77
CA PRO A 101 24.17 -14.63 6.48
C PRO A 101 23.98 -13.21 7.02
N PRO A 102 22.75 -12.65 6.98
CA PRO A 102 22.49 -11.32 7.50
C PRO A 102 22.82 -11.26 9.00
N PRO A 103 23.43 -10.17 9.51
CA PRO A 103 23.63 -9.96 10.94
C PRO A 103 22.32 -10.04 11.74
N GLN A 104 22.42 -10.32 13.04
CA GLN A 104 21.24 -10.41 13.91
C GLN A 104 20.35 -9.17 13.85
N GLY A 105 20.94 -7.97 13.98
CA GLY A 105 20.17 -6.73 13.91
C GLY A 105 19.40 -6.53 12.59
N GLN A 106 19.95 -6.96 11.45
CA GLN A 106 19.22 -6.89 10.18
C GLN A 106 18.01 -7.84 10.14
N ARG A 107 18.12 -9.02 10.77
CA ARG A 107 17.00 -9.97 10.86
C ARG A 107 15.91 -9.44 11.79
N GLU A 108 16.27 -8.83 12.91
CA GLU A 108 15.33 -8.24 13.87
C GLU A 108 14.57 -7.07 13.25
N VAL A 109 15.29 -6.12 12.62
CA VAL A 109 14.67 -5.00 11.90
C VAL A 109 13.75 -5.49 10.79
N PHE A 110 14.19 -6.50 10.01
CA PHE A 110 13.34 -7.06 8.96
C PHE A 110 12.09 -7.75 9.54
N ALA A 111 12.19 -8.42 10.69
CA ALA A 111 11.04 -9.06 11.33
C ALA A 111 10.00 -8.03 11.79
N GLU A 112 10.44 -6.91 12.38
CA GLU A 112 9.57 -5.80 12.77
C GLU A 112 8.88 -5.16 11.56
N GLN A 113 9.65 -4.84 10.51
CA GLN A 113 9.10 -4.27 9.27
C GLN A 113 8.15 -5.24 8.56
N SER A 114 8.44 -6.54 8.59
CA SER A 114 7.57 -7.57 8.03
C SER A 114 6.26 -7.68 8.80
N ALA A 115 6.29 -7.57 10.13
CA ALA A 115 5.07 -7.57 10.94
C ALA A 115 4.18 -6.35 10.62
N GLU A 116 4.78 -5.17 10.47
CA GLU A 116 4.05 -3.96 10.04
C GLU A 116 3.50 -4.10 8.62
N LEU A 117 4.28 -4.69 7.69
CA LEU A 117 3.80 -5.00 6.35
C LEU A 117 2.57 -5.91 6.40
N GLN A 118 2.61 -7.00 7.16
CA GLN A 118 1.46 -7.91 7.26
C GLN A 118 0.22 -7.21 7.84
N ARG A 119 0.40 -6.29 8.79
CA ARG A 119 -0.70 -5.48 9.30
C ARG A 119 -1.30 -4.59 8.21
N LEU A 120 -0.47 -3.86 7.46
CA LEU A 120 -0.89 -3.00 6.35
C LEU A 120 -1.55 -3.79 5.21
N LEU A 121 -1.05 -4.99 4.90
CA LEU A 121 -1.67 -5.89 3.93
C LEU A 121 -3.05 -6.34 4.42
N GLY A 122 -3.20 -6.63 5.72
CA GLY A 122 -4.50 -6.92 6.33
C GLY A 122 -5.47 -5.73 6.22
N GLU A 123 -5.01 -4.51 6.49
CA GLU A 123 -5.81 -3.28 6.30
C GLU A 123 -6.18 -3.06 4.81
N THR A 124 -5.27 -3.40 3.89
CA THR A 124 -5.51 -3.36 2.44
C THR A 124 -6.55 -4.39 1.99
N ASP A 125 -6.51 -5.60 2.54
CA ASP A 125 -7.53 -6.62 2.29
C ASP A 125 -8.88 -6.22 2.91
N GLN A 126 -8.90 -5.55 4.07
CA GLN A 126 -10.11 -4.96 4.66
C GLN A 126 -10.70 -3.84 3.80
N LEU A 127 -9.87 -2.96 3.22
CA LEU A 127 -10.30 -1.96 2.25
C LEU A 127 -11.03 -2.62 1.07
N ARG A 128 -10.47 -3.72 0.55
CA ARG A 128 -11.06 -4.48 -0.55
C ARG A 128 -12.41 -5.11 -0.17
N GLN A 129 -12.47 -5.75 0.99
CA GLN A 129 -13.66 -6.50 1.43
C GLN A 129 -14.79 -5.60 1.92
N GLY A 130 -14.47 -4.44 2.48
CA GLY A 130 -15.45 -3.49 3.02
C GLY A 130 -15.72 -2.32 2.07
N PRO A 131 -14.99 -1.19 2.19
CA PRO A 131 -15.29 0.03 1.44
C PRO A 131 -15.38 -0.15 -0.07
N ILE A 132 -14.47 -0.92 -0.69
CA ILE A 132 -14.49 -1.16 -2.15
C ILE A 132 -15.74 -1.96 -2.55
N THR A 133 -16.04 -3.06 -1.85
CA THR A 133 -17.27 -3.83 -2.08
C THR A 133 -18.53 -2.97 -1.94
N ALA A 134 -18.57 -2.10 -0.92
CA ALA A 134 -19.69 -1.20 -0.69
C ALA A 134 -19.85 -0.18 -1.84
N LEU A 135 -18.73 0.36 -2.34
CA LEU A 135 -18.74 1.22 -3.52
C LEU A 135 -19.21 0.47 -4.77
N GLU A 136 -18.73 -0.75 -5.02
CA GLU A 136 -19.17 -1.56 -6.16
C GLU A 136 -20.68 -1.87 -6.11
N ALA A 137 -21.22 -2.19 -4.93
CA ALA A 137 -22.66 -2.40 -4.76
C ALA A 137 -23.49 -1.13 -5.04
N ALA A 138 -22.98 0.04 -4.62
CA ALA A 138 -23.61 1.33 -4.91
C ALA A 138 -23.59 1.63 -6.42
N LEU A 139 -22.45 1.39 -7.08
CA LEU A 139 -22.31 1.56 -8.54
C LEU A 139 -23.27 0.64 -9.30
N GLN A 140 -23.39 -0.61 -8.87
CA GLN A 140 -24.31 -1.57 -9.49
C GLN A 140 -25.77 -1.11 -9.38
N THR A 141 -26.18 -0.59 -8.22
CA THR A 141 -27.53 -0.06 -7.99
C THR A 141 -27.82 1.16 -8.87
N ALA A 142 -26.82 2.01 -9.08
CA ALA A 142 -26.90 3.17 -9.96
C ALA A 142 -26.68 2.84 -11.45
N HIS A 143 -26.50 1.56 -11.81
CA HIS A 143 -26.19 1.11 -13.17
C HIS A 143 -24.92 1.73 -13.78
N ILE A 144 -23.93 2.04 -12.94
CA ILE A 144 -22.64 2.61 -13.32
C ILE A 144 -21.60 1.48 -13.46
N PRO A 145 -20.66 1.56 -14.43
CA PRO A 145 -19.59 0.57 -14.55
C PRO A 145 -18.78 0.38 -13.27
N ARG A 146 -18.35 -0.87 -13.04
CA ARG A 146 -17.52 -1.26 -11.89
C ARG A 146 -16.11 -0.65 -11.95
N LEU A 147 -15.41 -0.72 -10.82
CA LEU A 147 -14.01 -0.32 -10.69
C LEU A 147 -13.08 -1.28 -11.47
N ILE A 148 -11.96 -0.75 -11.94
CA ILE A 148 -10.89 -1.51 -12.61
C ILE A 148 -9.65 -1.48 -11.72
N LEU A 149 -9.52 -2.46 -10.84
CA LEU A 149 -8.44 -2.52 -9.85
C LEU A 149 -7.35 -3.53 -10.28
N PRO A 150 -6.07 -3.30 -9.91
CA PRO A 150 -5.02 -4.26 -10.17
C PRO A 150 -5.29 -5.59 -9.45
N GLU A 151 -4.96 -6.68 -10.14
CA GLU A 151 -5.04 -8.04 -9.59
C GLU A 151 -3.89 -8.29 -8.61
N LYS A 152 -4.16 -9.10 -7.59
CA LYS A 152 -3.14 -9.54 -6.63
C LYS A 152 -2.22 -10.53 -7.36
N LYS A 153 -0.94 -10.17 -7.51
CA LYS A 153 0.07 -11.03 -8.14
C LYS A 153 0.52 -12.16 -7.22
#